data_AF-A0A2A2R9U6-F1
#
_entry.id   AF-A0A2A2R9U6-F1
#
_cell.length_a   1.000
_cell.length_b   1.000
_cell.length_c   1.000
_cell.angle_alpha   90.00
_cell.angle_beta   90.00
_cell.angle_gamma   90.00
#
_symmetry.space_group_name_H-M   'P 1'
#
loop_
_entity.id
_entity.type
_entity.pdbx_description
1 polymer ?
#
loop_
_entity_poly.entity_id
_entity_poly.type
_entity_poly.pdbx_seq_one_letter_code
_entity_poly.pdbx_strand_id
1 'polypeptide(L)'
;MFIGQLSAAGTNLTWFCPAEPNNPTKSGPTDYWNLFTTTYSSQWSTARSRIKVFTIYPGCLMRSSDAQLRNLFAYLNQNNIALALEGLLLTYSTTDNKGHNVEGYSAPNESTAYAQRIKNLGGNLAYLAMDEPLYYGHYYDGPNAAHSDVQSLAANVANNIRQFRAVFPNVIVGDIEPIGAMTRSDWAATVQQWLAAYKSEMGEPLAFFHVDMLWDTPWQSDIPTLVNLLTPDDIALGIILNATGTQTTSESWMQNAEVNIQRYVASGLPIPRHIVIQNWHPYPTTVLPETSPAAHAYLVNYCFGPYAAKAPPTPLYRLYHSGMGRHFYTADAAEKNACVTAGWQEEAPAGNVYNSSLSAPLLVPFYRLYHAASNNHLYTGSESEKNSAVLAGYIQEGTTGFVFTSESSGGTPLYRAYGGPSHGHFYTTSKVEYDGLSSVWTKEGICAYLP
;
A
#
# COMPACT_ATOMS: atom_id res chain seq x y z
N MET A 1 -4.44 7.10 -15.49
CA MET A 1 -5.11 5.82 -15.20
C MET A 1 -3.98 4.91 -14.80
N PHE A 2 -3.87 4.43 -13.54
CA PHE A 2 -2.71 3.60 -13.15
C PHE A 2 -2.56 2.40 -14.10
N ILE A 3 -3.68 1.83 -14.56
CA ILE A 3 -3.65 0.64 -15.43
C ILE A 3 -4.45 0.82 -16.73
N GLY A 4 -5.37 1.78 -16.82
CA GLY A 4 -6.31 1.84 -17.95
C GLY A 4 -5.79 2.43 -19.27
N GLN A 5 -4.48 2.50 -19.48
CA GLN A 5 -3.90 2.57 -20.83
C GLN A 5 -3.37 1.21 -21.34
N LEU A 6 -3.66 0.11 -20.64
CA LEU A 6 -3.21 -1.23 -21.01
C LEU A 6 -4.38 -2.19 -21.21
N SER A 7 -5.03 -2.11 -22.37
CA SER A 7 -5.93 -3.17 -22.88
C SER A 7 -5.36 -3.92 -24.08
N ALA A 8 -4.12 -3.62 -24.52
CA ALA A 8 -3.60 -4.11 -25.80
C ALA A 8 -2.33 -4.98 -25.73
N ALA A 9 -1.68 -5.15 -24.57
CA ALA A 9 -0.40 -5.88 -24.49
C ALA A 9 -0.27 -6.73 -23.21
N GLY A 10 -1.01 -7.84 -23.13
CA GLY A 10 -0.91 -8.81 -22.03
C GLY A 10 -1.63 -8.37 -20.75
N THR A 11 -2.58 -9.17 -20.27
CA THR A 11 -3.45 -8.81 -19.14
C THR A 11 -2.72 -8.98 -17.80
N ASN A 12 -2.46 -7.88 -17.09
CA ASN A 12 -1.96 -7.95 -15.71
C ASN A 12 -2.86 -8.88 -14.87
N LEU A 13 -2.25 -9.80 -14.11
CA LEU A 13 -2.98 -10.72 -13.25
C LEU A 13 -3.19 -10.05 -11.89
N THR A 14 -4.46 -9.89 -11.49
CA THR A 14 -4.82 -9.21 -10.24
C THR A 14 -5.07 -10.23 -9.14
N TRP A 15 -4.29 -10.12 -8.07
CA TRP A 15 -4.36 -10.95 -6.88
C TRP A 15 -4.99 -10.15 -5.74
N PHE A 16 -5.86 -10.81 -4.97
CA PHE A 16 -6.47 -10.22 -3.78
C PHE A 16 -6.34 -11.16 -2.60
N CYS A 17 -5.74 -10.67 -1.52
CA CYS A 17 -5.44 -11.43 -0.32
C CYS A 17 -5.76 -10.62 0.94
N PRO A 18 -7.02 -10.60 1.40
CA PRO A 18 -7.34 -10.00 2.68
C PRO A 18 -6.69 -10.76 3.83
N ALA A 19 -6.43 -10.05 4.93
CA ALA A 19 -5.95 -10.65 6.16
C ALA A 19 -6.83 -11.84 6.56
N GLU A 20 -6.19 -12.92 7.01
CA GLU A 20 -6.89 -14.16 7.28
C GLU A 20 -7.95 -14.04 8.39
N PRO A 21 -9.07 -14.77 8.28
CA PRO A 21 -10.09 -14.78 9.33
C PRO A 21 -9.56 -15.49 10.58
N ASN A 22 -10.11 -15.11 11.74
CA ASN A 22 -9.85 -15.79 13.01
C ASN A 22 -8.35 -15.91 13.38
N ASN A 23 -7.53 -14.92 13.02
CA ASN A 23 -6.14 -14.87 13.48
C ASN A 23 -6.10 -14.53 14.98
N PRO A 24 -5.50 -15.39 15.84
CA PRO A 24 -5.52 -15.22 17.29
C PRO A 24 -4.62 -14.09 17.80
N THR A 25 -3.65 -13.62 17.02
CA THR A 25 -2.67 -12.61 17.43
C THR A 25 -2.93 -11.25 16.81
N LYS A 26 -3.46 -11.20 15.58
CA LYS A 26 -3.66 -9.95 14.81
C LYS A 26 -5.12 -9.55 14.65
N SER A 27 -6.08 -10.43 14.97
CA SER A 27 -7.52 -10.30 14.65
C SER A 27 -7.77 -10.17 13.13
N GLY A 28 -8.65 -11.02 12.58
CA GLY A 28 -9.01 -10.98 11.16
C GLY A 28 -10.15 -10.00 10.87
N PRO A 29 -10.42 -9.68 9.59
CA PRO A 29 -11.56 -8.86 9.20
C PRO A 29 -12.88 -9.48 9.67
N THR A 30 -13.75 -8.65 10.25
CA THR A 30 -15.01 -9.08 10.89
C THR A 30 -16.03 -9.63 9.91
N ASP A 31 -15.91 -9.25 8.64
CA ASP A 31 -16.84 -9.57 7.55
C ASP A 31 -16.20 -10.47 6.47
N TYR A 32 -15.04 -11.07 6.73
CA TYR A 32 -14.30 -11.88 5.73
C TYR A 32 -15.18 -12.90 5.00
N TRP A 33 -16.02 -13.63 5.75
CA TRP A 33 -16.89 -14.66 5.17
C TRP A 33 -18.04 -14.12 4.33
N ASN A 34 -18.38 -12.82 4.45
CA ASN A 34 -19.41 -12.20 3.63
C ASN A 34 -19.02 -12.17 2.15
N LEU A 35 -17.72 -12.15 1.83
CA LEU A 35 -17.19 -12.24 0.46
C LEU A 35 -17.77 -13.41 -0.33
N PHE A 36 -18.02 -14.54 0.34
CA PHE A 36 -18.38 -15.81 -0.30
C PHE A 36 -19.88 -16.12 -0.20
N THR A 37 -20.71 -15.09 -0.10
CA THR A 37 -22.16 -15.22 -0.04
C THR A 37 -22.83 -14.47 -1.18
N THR A 38 -24.01 -14.93 -1.57
CA THR A 38 -24.83 -14.23 -2.57
C THR A 38 -25.40 -12.92 -2.03
N THR A 39 -25.73 -12.86 -0.73
CA THR A 39 -26.28 -11.69 -0.05
C THR A 39 -25.41 -10.44 -0.18
N TYR A 40 -24.09 -10.59 -0.01
CA TYR A 40 -23.15 -9.46 -0.05
C TYR A 40 -22.42 -9.31 -1.40
N SER A 41 -22.76 -10.14 -2.39
CA SER A 41 -22.08 -10.18 -3.70
C SER A 41 -22.11 -8.83 -4.45
N SER A 42 -23.18 -8.05 -4.29
CA SER A 42 -23.29 -6.72 -4.90
C SER A 42 -22.37 -5.67 -4.26
N GLN A 43 -21.92 -5.88 -3.03
CA GLN A 43 -21.07 -4.92 -2.30
C GLN A 43 -19.64 -4.86 -2.84
N TRP A 44 -19.23 -5.77 -3.73
CA TRP A 44 -17.90 -5.78 -4.32
C TRP A 44 -17.86 -6.26 -5.78
N SER A 45 -18.97 -6.08 -6.49
CA SER A 45 -19.11 -6.60 -7.85
C SER A 45 -18.05 -6.04 -8.81
N THR A 46 -17.64 -4.78 -8.64
CA THR A 46 -16.66 -4.11 -9.49
C THR A 46 -15.26 -4.66 -9.25
N ALA A 47 -14.81 -4.67 -7.99
CA ALA A 47 -13.54 -5.22 -7.54
C ALA A 47 -13.42 -6.70 -7.94
N ARG A 48 -14.45 -7.48 -7.64
CA ARG A 48 -14.53 -8.92 -7.99
C ARG A 48 -14.34 -9.17 -9.47
N SER A 49 -14.89 -8.33 -10.36
CA SER A 49 -14.72 -8.49 -11.81
C SER A 49 -13.26 -8.37 -12.28
N ARG A 50 -12.44 -7.64 -11.51
CA ARG A 50 -11.01 -7.41 -11.79
C ARG A 50 -10.11 -8.48 -11.19
N ILE A 51 -10.49 -9.01 -10.03
CA ILE A 51 -9.74 -10.07 -9.34
C ILE A 51 -9.74 -11.34 -10.19
N LYS A 52 -8.55 -11.92 -10.38
CA LYS A 52 -8.36 -13.19 -11.09
C LYS A 52 -7.79 -14.27 -10.19
N VAL A 53 -7.11 -13.89 -9.11
CA VAL A 53 -6.58 -14.80 -8.11
C VAL A 53 -6.99 -14.31 -6.72
N PHE A 54 -7.55 -15.22 -5.92
CA PHE A 54 -7.83 -14.98 -4.51
C PHE A 54 -6.90 -15.85 -3.67
N THR A 55 -6.06 -15.21 -2.86
CA THR A 55 -5.06 -15.90 -2.04
C THR A 55 -5.59 -16.07 -0.62
N ILE A 56 -5.41 -17.26 -0.07
CA ILE A 56 -5.63 -17.56 1.34
C ILE A 56 -4.31 -17.88 2.03
N TYR A 57 -4.22 -17.58 3.32
CA TYR A 57 -3.12 -17.99 4.18
C TYR A 57 -3.36 -19.38 4.79
N PRO A 58 -2.34 -20.08 5.29
CA PRO A 58 -2.48 -21.41 5.87
C PRO A 58 -3.44 -21.41 7.07
N GLY A 59 -3.43 -20.35 7.87
CA GLY A 59 -4.31 -20.24 9.02
C GLY A 59 -5.81 -20.17 8.66
N CYS A 60 -6.16 -19.65 7.48
CA CYS A 60 -7.51 -19.77 6.94
C CYS A 60 -7.90 -21.23 6.74
N LEU A 61 -7.02 -22.06 6.17
CA LEU A 61 -7.27 -23.50 5.99
C LEU A 61 -7.36 -24.24 7.32
N MET A 62 -6.51 -23.89 8.28
CA MET A 62 -6.42 -24.60 9.55
C MET A 62 -7.61 -24.31 10.47
N ARG A 63 -8.01 -23.04 10.58
CA ARG A 63 -8.91 -22.55 11.64
C ARG A 63 -10.35 -22.35 11.18
N SER A 64 -10.62 -22.41 9.89
CA SER A 64 -11.98 -22.26 9.37
C SER A 64 -12.75 -23.59 9.41
N SER A 65 -14.08 -23.51 9.50
CA SER A 65 -14.92 -24.69 9.38
C SER A 65 -14.95 -25.21 7.95
N ASP A 66 -15.19 -26.52 7.79
CA ASP A 66 -15.32 -27.13 6.47
C ASP A 66 -16.47 -26.51 5.65
N ALA A 67 -17.56 -26.09 6.31
CA ALA A 67 -18.67 -25.42 5.64
C ALA A 67 -18.25 -24.06 5.06
N GLN A 68 -17.48 -23.27 5.80
CA GLN A 68 -16.93 -22.00 5.32
C GLN A 68 -15.99 -22.21 4.13
N LEU A 69 -15.08 -23.18 4.20
CA LEU A 69 -14.14 -23.47 3.12
C LEU A 69 -14.85 -24.00 1.87
N ARG A 70 -15.85 -24.89 2.02
CA ARG A 70 -16.69 -25.34 0.89
C ARG A 70 -17.38 -24.16 0.20
N ASN A 71 -17.93 -23.22 0.98
CA ASN A 71 -18.57 -22.03 0.43
C ASN A 71 -17.57 -21.13 -0.29
N LEU A 72 -16.39 -20.89 0.29
CA LEU A 72 -15.31 -20.14 -0.35
C LEU A 72 -14.93 -20.76 -1.69
N PHE A 73 -14.60 -22.05 -1.71
CA PHE A 73 -14.17 -22.74 -2.93
C PHE A 73 -15.26 -22.75 -4.01
N ALA A 74 -16.51 -23.05 -3.63
CA ALA A 74 -17.64 -22.99 -4.55
C ALA A 74 -17.84 -21.59 -5.13
N TYR A 75 -17.73 -20.55 -4.29
CA TYR A 75 -17.91 -19.17 -4.71
C TYR A 75 -16.80 -18.72 -5.68
N LEU A 76 -15.54 -19.04 -5.40
CA LEU A 76 -14.42 -18.73 -6.31
C LEU A 76 -14.61 -19.39 -7.67
N ASN A 77 -14.95 -20.69 -7.69
CA ASN A 77 -15.23 -21.43 -8.92
C ASN A 77 -16.39 -20.82 -9.71
N GLN A 78 -17.50 -20.48 -9.06
CA GLN A 78 -18.67 -19.86 -9.71
C GLN A 78 -18.36 -18.50 -10.35
N ASN A 79 -17.35 -17.80 -9.84
CA ASN A 79 -16.97 -16.46 -10.31
C ASN A 79 -15.70 -16.46 -11.17
N ASN A 80 -15.18 -17.64 -11.54
CA ASN A 80 -13.96 -17.79 -12.33
C ASN A 80 -12.74 -17.09 -11.69
N ILE A 81 -12.62 -17.18 -10.36
CA ILE A 81 -11.48 -16.66 -9.61
C ILE A 81 -10.62 -17.85 -9.19
N ALA A 82 -9.35 -17.82 -9.55
CA ALA A 82 -8.41 -18.88 -9.20
C ALA A 82 -8.07 -18.83 -7.71
N LEU A 83 -7.95 -20.00 -7.07
CA LEU A 83 -7.47 -20.10 -5.69
C LEU A 83 -5.94 -20.12 -5.68
N ALA A 84 -5.36 -19.25 -4.85
CA ALA A 84 -3.96 -19.32 -4.45
C ALA A 84 -3.84 -19.64 -2.96
N LEU A 85 -2.74 -20.32 -2.60
CA LEU A 85 -2.29 -20.46 -1.22
C LEU A 85 -0.96 -19.73 -1.10
N GLU A 86 -0.85 -18.82 -0.14
CA GLU A 86 0.44 -18.40 0.38
C GLU A 86 0.90 -19.44 1.39
N GLY A 87 2.00 -20.11 1.11
CA GLY A 87 2.39 -21.34 1.77
C GLY A 87 3.78 -21.27 2.40
N LEU A 88 3.87 -21.73 3.64
CA LEU A 88 5.12 -21.98 4.36
C LEU A 88 5.78 -23.25 3.81
N LEU A 89 6.62 -23.12 2.78
CA LEU A 89 7.13 -24.27 2.01
C LEU A 89 8.48 -24.82 2.47
N LEU A 90 9.04 -24.31 3.54
CA LEU A 90 10.17 -24.96 4.20
C LEU A 90 9.67 -25.90 5.29
N THR A 91 10.30 -27.06 5.45
CA THR A 91 10.06 -27.94 6.59
C THR A 91 11.17 -27.76 7.62
N TYR A 92 10.80 -27.46 8.87
CA TYR A 92 11.78 -27.29 9.95
C TYR A 92 12.37 -28.63 10.40
N SER A 93 13.57 -28.57 10.98
CA SER A 93 14.22 -29.75 11.56
C SER A 93 13.67 -30.06 12.95
N THR A 94 13.22 -31.30 13.16
CA THR A 94 12.77 -31.80 14.48
C THR A 94 13.91 -32.28 15.35
N THR A 95 15.16 -32.30 14.84
CA THR A 95 16.33 -32.81 15.56
C THR A 95 17.10 -31.72 16.30
N ASP A 96 17.20 -30.54 15.71
CA ASP A 96 17.94 -29.39 16.24
C ASP A 96 17.10 -28.10 16.28
N ASN A 97 15.78 -28.21 16.03
CA ASN A 97 14.79 -27.12 16.04
C ASN A 97 15.03 -25.99 15.03
N LYS A 98 15.97 -26.11 14.09
CA LYS A 98 16.19 -25.09 13.06
C LYS A 98 14.94 -24.92 12.20
N GLY A 99 14.49 -23.67 12.04
CA GLY A 99 13.26 -23.28 11.36
C GLY A 99 12.00 -23.41 12.21
N HIS A 100 12.04 -23.98 13.42
CA HIS A 100 10.85 -24.12 14.25
C HIS A 100 10.39 -22.75 14.76
N ASN A 101 9.10 -22.41 14.57
CA ASN A 101 8.53 -21.08 14.83
C ASN A 101 9.23 -19.93 14.07
N VAL A 102 9.79 -20.23 12.90
CA VAL A 102 10.30 -19.23 11.96
C VAL A 102 9.31 -19.14 10.81
N GLU A 103 9.00 -17.93 10.34
CA GLU A 103 8.14 -17.73 9.18
C GLU A 103 8.78 -18.36 7.92
N GLY A 104 7.98 -18.66 6.91
CA GLY A 104 8.35 -19.55 5.79
C GLY A 104 8.49 -21.05 6.12
N TYR A 105 8.61 -21.45 7.39
CA TYR A 105 8.69 -22.85 7.82
C TYR A 105 7.36 -23.41 8.34
N SER A 106 7.06 -24.65 7.96
CA SER A 106 5.94 -25.46 8.40
C SER A 106 6.38 -26.77 9.06
N ALA A 107 5.46 -27.40 9.78
CA ALA A 107 5.69 -28.71 10.36
C ALA A 107 5.76 -29.81 9.28
N PRO A 108 6.49 -30.92 9.54
CA PRO A 108 6.54 -32.03 8.60
C PRO A 108 5.14 -32.50 8.19
N ASN A 109 4.93 -32.67 6.88
CA ASN A 109 3.68 -33.09 6.22
C ASN A 109 2.54 -32.05 6.16
N GLU A 110 2.75 -30.79 6.59
CA GLU A 110 1.70 -29.77 6.48
C GLU A 110 1.28 -29.50 5.02
N SER A 111 2.23 -29.47 4.09
CA SER A 111 1.95 -29.34 2.64
C SER A 111 0.95 -30.38 2.14
N THR A 112 1.15 -31.66 2.49
CA THR A 112 0.21 -32.74 2.15
C THR A 112 -1.15 -32.52 2.82
N ALA A 113 -1.18 -32.13 4.09
CA ALA A 113 -2.42 -31.91 4.83
C ALA A 113 -3.25 -30.76 4.22
N TYR A 114 -2.62 -29.64 3.87
CA TYR A 114 -3.28 -28.51 3.21
C TYR A 114 -3.81 -28.90 1.83
N ALA A 115 -2.98 -29.56 1.01
CA ALA A 115 -3.38 -30.00 -0.32
C ALA A 115 -4.60 -30.93 -0.27
N GLN A 116 -4.59 -31.93 0.62
CA GLN A 116 -5.71 -32.85 0.80
C GLN A 116 -6.96 -32.15 1.33
N ARG A 117 -6.81 -31.22 2.30
CA ARG A 117 -7.96 -30.49 2.82
C ARG A 117 -8.64 -29.64 1.75
N ILE A 118 -7.87 -28.91 0.94
CA ILE A 118 -8.41 -28.15 -0.19
C ILE A 118 -9.16 -29.10 -1.13
N LYS A 119 -8.53 -30.22 -1.54
CA LYS A 119 -9.12 -31.17 -2.49
C LYS A 119 -10.42 -31.80 -1.97
N ASN A 120 -10.43 -32.28 -0.74
CA ASN A 120 -11.56 -32.96 -0.11
C ASN A 120 -12.77 -32.04 0.11
N LEU A 121 -12.52 -30.74 0.23
CA LEU A 121 -13.57 -29.72 0.38
C LEU A 121 -14.02 -29.11 -0.96
N GLY A 122 -13.51 -29.61 -2.09
CA GLY A 122 -13.92 -29.20 -3.44
C GLY A 122 -13.16 -28.00 -4.00
N GLY A 123 -12.05 -27.60 -3.37
CA GLY A 123 -11.16 -26.58 -3.88
C GLY A 123 -10.26 -27.10 -5.01
N ASN A 124 -9.84 -26.18 -5.87
CA ASN A 124 -8.87 -26.42 -6.93
C ASN A 124 -7.74 -25.41 -6.79
N LEU A 125 -6.61 -25.83 -6.21
CA LEU A 125 -5.46 -24.96 -6.01
C LEU A 125 -4.78 -24.69 -7.36
N ALA A 126 -4.79 -23.44 -7.80
CA ALA A 126 -4.20 -23.02 -9.06
C ALA A 126 -2.80 -22.44 -8.87
N TYR A 127 -2.58 -21.71 -7.78
CA TYR A 127 -1.29 -21.09 -7.49
C TYR A 127 -0.80 -21.40 -6.08
N LEU A 128 0.51 -21.50 -5.94
CA LEU A 128 1.22 -21.60 -4.68
C LEU A 128 2.27 -20.49 -4.65
N ALA A 129 2.08 -19.51 -3.78
CA ALA A 129 3.05 -18.45 -3.53
C ALA A 129 3.82 -18.83 -2.26
N MET A 130 5.14 -18.94 -2.36
CA MET A 130 5.98 -19.34 -1.24
C MET A 130 6.20 -18.13 -0.34
N ASP A 131 5.91 -18.30 0.94
CA ASP A 131 6.08 -17.26 1.94
C ASP A 131 7.56 -17.21 2.38
N GLU A 132 8.34 -16.39 1.68
CA GLU A 132 9.70 -15.94 2.05
C GLU A 132 10.72 -17.04 2.40
N PRO A 133 10.81 -18.14 1.63
CA PRO A 133 11.73 -19.23 1.92
C PRO A 133 13.21 -18.82 1.84
N LEU A 134 13.62 -17.94 0.93
CA LEU A 134 15.01 -17.50 0.84
C LEU A 134 15.35 -16.60 2.02
N TYR A 135 14.54 -15.60 2.32
CA TYR A 135 14.79 -14.71 3.45
C TYR A 135 14.84 -15.48 4.78
N TYR A 136 13.79 -16.22 5.14
CA TYR A 136 13.78 -16.92 6.43
C TYR A 136 14.70 -18.12 6.51
N GLY A 137 14.96 -18.78 5.37
CA GLY A 137 15.87 -19.92 5.32
C GLY A 137 17.35 -19.54 5.38
N HIS A 138 17.71 -18.38 4.81
CA HIS A 138 19.11 -17.99 4.58
C HIS A 138 19.55 -16.70 5.29
N TYR A 139 18.69 -15.68 5.38
CA TYR A 139 19.02 -14.34 5.91
C TYR A 139 18.58 -14.11 7.35
N TYR A 140 17.49 -14.71 7.79
CA TYR A 140 16.92 -14.45 9.11
C TYR A 140 17.88 -14.85 10.24
N ASP A 141 18.25 -13.88 11.09
CA ASP A 141 19.20 -14.05 12.21
C ASP A 141 18.51 -14.25 13.59
N GLY A 142 17.19 -14.43 13.63
CA GLY A 142 16.45 -14.55 14.87
C GLY A 142 16.48 -15.96 15.51
N PRO A 143 15.68 -16.20 16.56
CA PRO A 143 15.59 -17.51 17.21
C PRO A 143 15.30 -18.64 16.21
N ASN A 144 16.02 -19.75 16.35
CA ASN A 144 15.92 -20.95 15.50
C ASN A 144 16.31 -20.73 14.02
N ALA A 145 16.99 -19.64 13.68
CA ALA A 145 17.54 -19.42 12.35
C ALA A 145 18.33 -20.63 11.82
N ALA A 146 18.02 -21.03 10.58
CA ALA A 146 18.65 -22.19 9.97
C ALA A 146 19.98 -21.85 9.27
N HIS A 147 20.06 -20.66 8.66
CA HIS A 147 21.17 -20.20 7.81
C HIS A 147 21.58 -21.26 6.78
N SER A 148 20.59 -21.90 6.16
CA SER A 148 20.83 -22.98 5.20
C SER A 148 21.46 -22.42 3.93
N ASP A 149 22.31 -23.19 3.27
CA ASP A 149 22.78 -22.81 1.94
C ASP A 149 21.62 -22.86 0.92
N VAL A 150 21.76 -22.07 -0.14
CA VAL A 150 20.70 -21.84 -1.14
C VAL A 150 20.26 -23.14 -1.83
N GLN A 151 21.17 -24.07 -2.11
CA GLN A 151 20.83 -25.34 -2.77
C GLN A 151 20.02 -26.25 -1.83
N SER A 152 20.44 -26.37 -0.57
CA SER A 152 19.71 -27.13 0.44
C SER A 152 18.31 -26.56 0.69
N LEU A 153 18.15 -25.23 0.66
CA LEU A 153 16.84 -24.59 0.74
C LEU A 153 15.95 -24.95 -0.46
N ALA A 154 16.50 -24.88 -1.67
CA ALA A 154 15.74 -25.19 -2.88
C ALA A 154 15.25 -26.64 -2.87
N ALA A 155 16.10 -27.59 -2.43
CA ALA A 155 15.74 -28.99 -2.28
C ALA A 155 14.63 -29.20 -1.23
N ASN A 156 14.67 -28.45 -0.13
CA ASN A 156 13.65 -28.49 0.92
C ASN A 156 12.29 -28.02 0.38
N VAL A 157 12.24 -26.84 -0.24
CA VAL A 157 11.04 -26.30 -0.86
C VAL A 157 10.51 -27.24 -1.94
N ALA A 158 11.37 -27.77 -2.79
CA ALA A 158 10.98 -28.69 -3.86
C ALA A 158 10.28 -29.96 -3.33
N ASN A 159 10.68 -30.49 -2.17
CA ASN A 159 9.99 -31.60 -1.52
C ASN A 159 8.55 -31.25 -1.14
N ASN A 160 8.31 -30.04 -0.63
CA ASN A 160 6.97 -29.57 -0.26
C ASN A 160 6.11 -29.27 -1.49
N ILE A 161 6.66 -28.67 -2.54
CA ILE A 161 5.96 -28.44 -3.81
C ILE A 161 5.53 -29.77 -4.43
N ARG A 162 6.40 -30.79 -4.42
CA ARG A 162 6.06 -32.13 -4.94
C ARG A 162 4.86 -32.76 -4.22
N GLN A 163 4.69 -32.48 -2.93
CA GLN A 163 3.50 -32.93 -2.17
C GLN A 163 2.23 -32.23 -2.65
N PHE A 164 2.26 -30.90 -2.89
CA PHE A 164 1.13 -30.20 -3.50
C PHE A 164 0.83 -30.73 -4.90
N ARG A 165 1.85 -30.95 -5.74
CA ARG A 165 1.70 -31.47 -7.11
C ARG A 165 1.17 -32.90 -7.18
N ALA A 166 1.37 -33.71 -6.14
CA ALA A 166 0.73 -35.02 -6.05
C ALA A 166 -0.81 -34.93 -5.99
N VAL A 167 -1.36 -33.80 -5.53
CA VAL A 167 -2.81 -33.55 -5.43
C VAL A 167 -3.30 -32.60 -6.53
N PHE A 168 -2.50 -31.59 -6.88
CA PHE A 168 -2.76 -30.56 -7.88
C PHE A 168 -1.59 -30.50 -8.90
N PRO A 169 -1.55 -31.40 -9.90
CA PRO A 169 -0.41 -31.53 -10.80
C PRO A 169 -0.03 -30.28 -11.59
N ASN A 170 -1.00 -29.38 -11.80
CA ASN A 170 -0.84 -28.15 -12.58
C ASN A 170 -0.71 -26.89 -11.71
N VAL A 171 -0.43 -27.03 -10.40
CA VAL A 171 -0.25 -25.86 -9.53
C VAL A 171 0.95 -25.04 -10.00
N ILE A 172 0.70 -23.76 -10.26
CA ILE A 172 1.68 -22.78 -10.68
C ILE A 172 2.38 -22.26 -9.44
N VAL A 173 3.70 -22.28 -9.42
CA VAL A 173 4.49 -21.92 -8.25
C VAL A 173 5.24 -20.63 -8.50
N GLY A 174 5.20 -19.74 -7.51
CA GLY A 174 6.02 -18.54 -7.48
C GLY A 174 6.45 -18.25 -6.05
N ASP A 175 7.25 -17.21 -5.92
CA ASP A 175 7.94 -16.86 -4.68
C ASP A 175 7.52 -15.48 -4.19
N ILE A 176 7.54 -15.26 -2.88
CA ILE A 176 7.38 -13.96 -2.24
C ILE A 176 8.65 -13.72 -1.44
N GLU A 177 9.31 -12.57 -1.62
CA GLU A 177 10.48 -12.23 -0.83
C GLU A 177 10.51 -10.74 -0.43
N PRO A 178 10.99 -10.42 0.79
CA PRO A 178 11.13 -9.07 1.29
C PRO A 178 12.49 -8.52 0.88
N ILE A 179 12.68 -8.20 -0.41
CA ILE A 179 13.99 -7.76 -0.94
C ILE A 179 14.59 -6.61 -0.12
N GLY A 180 13.76 -5.67 0.32
CA GLY A 180 14.20 -4.53 1.15
C GLY A 180 14.73 -4.92 2.54
N ALA A 181 14.49 -6.15 3.01
CA ALA A 181 15.05 -6.71 4.24
C ALA A 181 16.38 -7.44 4.01
N MET A 182 16.73 -7.80 2.76
CA MET A 182 17.99 -8.46 2.41
C MET A 182 19.15 -7.46 2.35
N THR A 183 19.54 -6.92 3.51
CA THR A 183 20.50 -5.80 3.61
C THR A 183 21.96 -6.13 3.27
N ARG A 184 22.31 -7.42 3.09
CA ARG A 184 23.68 -7.80 2.69
C ARG A 184 23.93 -7.38 1.24
N SER A 185 25.15 -6.95 0.94
CA SER A 185 25.55 -6.51 -0.40
C SER A 185 25.52 -7.63 -1.47
N ASP A 186 25.41 -8.88 -1.04
CA ASP A 186 25.34 -10.07 -1.90
C ASP A 186 23.91 -10.44 -2.33
N TRP A 187 22.87 -9.72 -1.88
CA TRP A 187 21.47 -10.12 -2.06
C TRP A 187 21.10 -10.47 -3.51
N ALA A 188 21.54 -9.67 -4.48
CA ALA A 188 21.22 -9.90 -5.89
C ALA A 188 21.87 -11.19 -6.42
N ALA A 189 23.10 -11.49 -5.97
CA ALA A 189 23.78 -12.74 -6.32
C ALA A 189 23.12 -13.94 -5.63
N THR A 190 22.66 -13.78 -4.40
CA THR A 190 21.93 -14.81 -3.66
C THR A 190 20.57 -15.11 -4.29
N VAL A 191 19.80 -14.09 -4.70
CA VAL A 191 18.55 -14.26 -5.46
C VAL A 191 18.83 -14.96 -6.80
N GLN A 192 19.89 -14.59 -7.52
CA GLN A 192 20.27 -15.28 -8.75
C GLN A 192 20.56 -16.77 -8.51
N GLN A 193 21.29 -17.11 -7.45
CA GLN A 193 21.56 -18.48 -7.06
C GLN A 193 20.28 -19.22 -6.68
N TRP A 194 19.36 -18.56 -5.98
CA TRP A 194 18.08 -19.12 -5.57
C TRP A 194 17.21 -19.49 -6.78
N LEU A 195 17.05 -18.58 -7.75
CA LEU A 195 16.31 -18.84 -8.99
C LEU A 195 16.90 -20.03 -9.76
N ALA A 196 18.24 -20.10 -9.85
CA ALA A 196 18.93 -21.20 -10.51
C ALA A 196 18.78 -22.54 -9.77
N ALA A 197 18.91 -22.54 -8.44
CA ALA A 197 18.76 -23.71 -7.59
C ALA A 197 17.32 -24.25 -7.64
N TYR A 198 16.32 -23.38 -7.52
CA TYR A 198 14.92 -23.73 -7.69
C TYR A 198 14.68 -24.39 -9.05
N LYS A 199 15.14 -23.75 -10.14
CA LYS A 199 14.97 -24.27 -11.50
C LYS A 199 15.62 -25.64 -11.68
N SER A 200 16.78 -25.86 -11.05
CA SER A 200 17.46 -27.16 -11.06
C SER A 200 16.65 -28.24 -10.33
N GLU A 201 16.06 -27.92 -9.17
CA GLU A 201 15.30 -28.88 -8.35
C GLU A 201 13.91 -29.21 -8.91
N MET A 202 13.29 -28.24 -9.57
CA MET A 202 11.92 -28.37 -10.10
C MET A 202 11.88 -28.71 -11.60
N GLY A 203 12.97 -28.47 -12.33
CA GLY A 203 13.04 -28.67 -13.78
C GLY A 203 12.39 -27.53 -14.59
N GLU A 204 11.95 -26.46 -13.94
CA GLU A 204 11.31 -25.29 -14.54
C GLU A 204 11.52 -24.05 -13.65
N PRO A 205 11.53 -22.84 -14.23
CA PRO A 205 11.66 -21.62 -13.42
C PRO A 205 10.40 -21.35 -12.59
N LEU A 206 10.51 -20.45 -11.61
CA LEU A 206 9.34 -19.87 -10.96
C LEU A 206 8.46 -19.19 -12.01
N ALA A 207 7.14 -19.29 -11.87
CA ALA A 207 6.23 -18.58 -12.75
C ALA A 207 6.14 -17.08 -12.39
N PHE A 208 6.33 -16.76 -11.11
CA PHE A 208 6.28 -15.39 -10.61
C PHE A 208 7.16 -15.19 -9.39
N PHE A 209 7.51 -13.93 -9.17
CA PHE A 209 8.24 -13.46 -7.99
C PHE A 209 7.54 -12.19 -7.52
N HIS A 210 6.90 -12.26 -6.36
CA HIS A 210 6.23 -11.17 -5.69
C HIS A 210 7.19 -10.53 -4.69
N VAL A 211 7.20 -9.20 -4.64
CA VAL A 211 8.01 -8.47 -3.66
C VAL A 211 7.12 -8.09 -2.49
N ASP A 212 7.44 -8.58 -1.29
CA ASP A 212 6.93 -7.98 -0.06
C ASP A 212 7.63 -6.62 0.12
N MET A 213 6.82 -5.57 -0.01
CA MET A 213 7.31 -4.20 -0.05
C MET A 213 7.53 -3.67 1.36
N LEU A 214 8.79 -3.53 1.74
CA LEU A 214 9.19 -2.68 2.85
C LEU A 214 9.22 -1.22 2.36
N TRP A 215 8.07 -0.54 2.43
CA TRP A 215 7.89 0.79 1.83
C TRP A 215 8.80 1.91 2.36
N ASP A 216 9.41 1.70 3.54
CA ASP A 216 10.33 2.63 4.19
C ASP A 216 11.82 2.29 3.91
N THR A 217 12.10 1.27 3.11
CA THR A 217 13.45 0.94 2.64
C THR A 217 13.65 1.34 1.18
N PRO A 218 14.89 1.35 0.66
CA PRO A 218 15.15 1.67 -0.73
C PRO A 218 14.61 0.59 -1.69
N TRP A 219 13.49 0.84 -2.36
CA TRP A 219 12.94 -0.10 -3.36
C TRP A 219 13.13 0.39 -4.81
N GLN A 220 13.35 1.69 -5.01
CA GLN A 220 13.51 2.29 -6.34
C GLN A 220 14.76 1.78 -7.08
N SER A 221 15.83 1.46 -6.35
CA SER A 221 17.06 0.85 -6.89
C SER A 221 16.97 -0.66 -7.03
N ASP A 222 16.22 -1.30 -6.14
CA ASP A 222 16.25 -2.75 -5.98
C ASP A 222 15.32 -3.43 -6.98
N ILE A 223 14.16 -2.83 -7.26
CA ILE A 223 13.20 -3.36 -8.25
C ILE A 223 13.82 -3.47 -9.66
N PRO A 224 14.51 -2.45 -10.23
CA PRO A 224 15.20 -2.61 -11.51
C PRO A 224 16.23 -3.75 -11.52
N THR A 225 16.98 -3.89 -10.41
CA THR A 225 17.97 -4.96 -10.26
C THR A 225 17.28 -6.33 -10.27
N LEU A 226 16.20 -6.48 -9.51
CA LEU A 226 15.39 -7.69 -9.50
C LEU A 226 14.79 -8.00 -10.88
N VAL A 227 14.23 -7.02 -11.59
CA VAL A 227 13.68 -7.20 -12.95
C VAL A 227 14.72 -7.81 -13.89
N ASN A 228 15.98 -7.37 -13.82
CA ASN A 228 17.06 -7.94 -14.61
C ASN A 228 17.34 -9.41 -14.28
N LEU A 229 17.18 -9.82 -13.01
CA LEU A 229 17.33 -11.21 -12.58
C LEU A 229 16.17 -12.09 -13.04
N LEU A 230 14.95 -11.55 -13.09
CA LEU A 230 13.74 -12.29 -13.46
C LEU A 230 13.54 -12.45 -14.97
N THR A 231 14.06 -11.50 -15.76
CA THR A 231 13.84 -11.42 -17.22
C THR A 231 14.32 -12.65 -18.01
N PRO A 232 15.51 -13.24 -17.74
CA PRO A 232 16.04 -14.36 -18.53
C PRO A 232 15.13 -15.60 -18.55
N ASP A 233 14.35 -15.80 -17.49
CA ASP A 233 13.45 -16.94 -17.32
C ASP A 233 11.97 -16.55 -17.46
N ASP A 234 11.69 -15.33 -17.94
CA ASP A 234 10.34 -14.76 -18.07
C ASP A 234 9.51 -14.90 -16.78
N ILE A 235 10.13 -14.69 -15.62
CA ILE A 235 9.46 -14.76 -14.31
C ILE A 235 8.61 -13.51 -14.10
N ALA A 236 7.34 -13.66 -13.75
CA ALA A 236 6.44 -12.51 -13.59
C ALA A 236 6.71 -11.75 -12.30
N LEU A 237 7.20 -10.51 -12.42
CA LEU A 237 7.25 -9.60 -11.28
C LEU A 237 5.84 -9.29 -10.79
N GLY A 238 5.63 -9.45 -9.48
CA GLY A 238 4.52 -8.85 -8.75
C GLY A 238 5.00 -7.93 -7.64
N ILE A 239 4.17 -6.95 -7.32
CA ILE A 239 4.40 -6.04 -6.21
C ILE A 239 3.22 -6.16 -5.26
N ILE A 240 3.52 -6.43 -3.99
CA ILE A 240 2.52 -6.37 -2.92
C ILE A 240 2.22 -4.91 -2.61
N LEU A 241 0.95 -4.55 -2.82
CA LEU A 241 0.38 -3.22 -2.60
C LEU A 241 -0.37 -3.24 -1.27
N ASN A 242 0.26 -2.69 -0.24
CA ASN A 242 -0.21 -2.68 1.15
C ASN A 242 0.30 -1.42 1.88
N ALA A 243 0.00 -1.32 3.18
CA ALA A 243 0.56 -0.29 4.06
C ALA A 243 1.83 -0.76 4.79
N THR A 244 2.56 0.16 5.42
CA THR A 244 3.75 -0.14 6.23
C THR A 244 3.44 -0.92 7.52
N GLY A 245 2.17 -0.98 7.94
CA GLY A 245 1.76 -1.76 9.11
C GLY A 245 1.87 -1.02 10.45
N THR A 246 2.35 0.23 10.46
CA THR A 246 2.42 1.06 11.67
C THR A 246 1.10 1.75 12.01
N GLN A 247 0.10 1.63 11.14
CA GLN A 247 -1.19 2.28 11.26
C GLN A 247 -2.09 1.60 12.29
N THR A 248 -2.87 2.41 13.00
CA THR A 248 -3.71 1.97 14.13
C THR A 248 -5.22 2.08 13.87
N THR A 249 -5.62 2.41 12.64
CA THR A 249 -7.02 2.42 12.20
C THR A 249 -7.16 1.90 10.77
N SER A 250 -8.35 1.43 10.40
CA SER A 250 -8.66 0.98 9.03
C SER A 250 -8.46 2.10 8.02
N GLU A 251 -8.92 3.30 8.35
CA GLU A 251 -8.74 4.48 7.52
C GLU A 251 -7.26 4.75 7.30
N SER A 252 -6.46 4.89 8.37
CA SER A 252 -5.03 5.21 8.25
C SER A 252 -4.25 4.16 7.48
N TRP A 253 -4.56 2.87 7.67
CA TRP A 253 -3.96 1.78 6.92
C TRP A 253 -4.26 1.90 5.41
N MET A 254 -5.54 2.04 5.04
CA MET A 254 -5.95 2.14 3.64
C MET A 254 -5.29 3.33 2.93
N GLN A 255 -5.15 4.44 3.63
CA GLN A 255 -4.50 5.64 3.11
C GLN A 255 -3.01 5.46 2.90
N ASN A 256 -2.32 4.86 3.86
CA ASN A 256 -0.91 4.59 3.71
C ASN A 256 -0.67 3.63 2.53
N ALA A 257 -1.53 2.63 2.34
CA ALA A 257 -1.49 1.77 1.16
C ALA A 257 -1.70 2.55 -0.15
N GLU A 258 -2.68 3.46 -0.19
CA GLU A 258 -2.89 4.33 -1.36
C GLU A 258 -1.68 5.23 -1.66
N VAL A 259 -1.05 5.82 -0.64
CA VAL A 259 0.18 6.62 -0.78
C VAL A 259 1.33 5.77 -1.31
N ASN A 260 1.49 4.55 -0.82
CA ASN A 260 2.52 3.63 -1.29
C ASN A 260 2.33 3.26 -2.77
N ILE A 261 1.08 2.99 -3.18
CA ILE A 261 0.73 2.78 -4.59
C ILE A 261 1.11 4.01 -5.41
N GLN A 262 0.77 5.23 -4.95
CA GLN A 262 1.14 6.46 -5.64
C GLN A 262 2.64 6.66 -5.76
N ARG A 263 3.40 6.35 -4.70
CA ARG A 263 4.87 6.41 -4.72
C ARG A 263 5.43 5.45 -5.78
N TYR A 264 4.92 4.22 -5.84
CA TYR A 264 5.31 3.26 -6.88
C TYR A 264 5.02 3.81 -8.27
N VAL A 265 3.84 4.36 -8.51
CA VAL A 265 3.46 4.99 -9.80
C VAL A 265 4.40 6.14 -10.17
N ALA A 266 4.66 7.04 -9.23
CA ALA A 266 5.47 8.22 -9.44
C ALA A 266 6.95 7.91 -9.65
N SER A 267 7.40 6.69 -9.28
CA SER A 267 8.80 6.28 -9.44
C SER A 267 9.25 6.11 -10.90
N GLY A 268 8.30 5.95 -11.83
CA GLY A 268 8.60 5.64 -13.22
C GLY A 268 9.02 4.19 -13.48
N LEU A 269 8.96 3.31 -12.48
CA LEU A 269 9.15 1.88 -12.63
C LEU A 269 8.04 1.25 -13.50
N PRO A 270 8.32 0.13 -14.20
CA PRO A 270 7.32 -0.54 -15.01
C PRO A 270 6.16 -1.07 -14.16
N ILE A 271 4.95 -1.06 -14.74
CA ILE A 271 3.79 -1.68 -14.10
C ILE A 271 4.05 -3.21 -14.01
N PRO A 272 3.92 -3.82 -12.82
CA PRO A 272 4.20 -5.24 -12.65
C PRO A 272 3.15 -6.10 -13.38
N ARG A 273 3.58 -7.27 -13.89
CA ARG A 273 2.68 -8.24 -14.53
C ARG A 273 1.66 -8.78 -13.53
N HIS A 274 2.03 -8.92 -12.26
CA HIS A 274 1.14 -9.28 -11.17
C HIS A 274 0.88 -8.07 -10.25
N ILE A 275 -0.39 -7.69 -10.09
CA ILE A 275 -0.81 -6.65 -9.15
C ILE A 275 -1.35 -7.35 -7.92
N VAL A 276 -0.64 -7.25 -6.80
CA VAL A 276 -0.92 -8.05 -5.61
C VAL A 276 -1.47 -7.15 -4.51
N ILE A 277 -2.78 -7.22 -4.28
CA ILE A 277 -3.44 -6.41 -3.24
C ILE A 277 -3.61 -7.30 -2.03
N GLN A 278 -2.75 -7.11 -1.04
CA GLN A 278 -2.57 -8.07 0.04
C GLN A 278 -2.44 -7.40 1.39
N ASN A 279 -2.90 -8.08 2.43
CA ASN A 279 -2.81 -7.61 3.80
C ASN A 279 -2.68 -8.76 4.80
N TRP A 280 -1.82 -8.57 5.81
CA TRP A 280 -1.66 -9.43 6.99
C TRP A 280 -1.69 -8.62 8.31
N HIS A 281 -1.95 -7.32 8.23
CA HIS A 281 -2.06 -6.42 9.39
C HIS A 281 -3.48 -6.47 9.99
N PRO A 282 -3.66 -6.07 11.27
CA PRO A 282 -4.98 -5.99 11.93
C PRO A 282 -6.00 -5.10 11.23
N TYR A 283 -5.52 -4.15 10.42
CA TYR A 283 -6.33 -3.19 9.68
C TYR A 283 -6.17 -3.44 8.17
N PRO A 284 -7.20 -3.16 7.36
CA PRO A 284 -8.54 -2.76 7.78
C PRO A 284 -9.32 -3.90 8.46
N THR A 285 -10.19 -3.55 9.40
CA THR A 285 -11.04 -4.49 10.14
C THR A 285 -12.23 -5.03 9.33
N THR A 286 -12.43 -4.51 8.11
CA THR A 286 -13.43 -4.99 7.17
C THR A 286 -12.85 -5.13 5.76
N VAL A 287 -13.41 -6.06 4.99
CA VAL A 287 -13.10 -6.25 3.56
C VAL A 287 -14.13 -5.55 2.68
N LEU A 288 -15.38 -5.45 3.12
CA LEU A 288 -16.50 -4.88 2.38
C LEU A 288 -17.07 -3.61 3.06
N PRO A 289 -17.85 -2.78 2.32
CA PRO A 289 -18.08 -2.82 0.87
C PRO A 289 -16.95 -2.16 0.07
N GLU A 290 -16.86 -2.46 -1.22
CA GLU A 290 -15.86 -1.89 -2.15
C GLU A 290 -15.96 -0.37 -2.37
N THR A 291 -17.05 0.23 -1.90
CA THR A 291 -17.33 1.67 -1.93
C THR A 291 -16.85 2.39 -0.67
N SER A 292 -16.48 1.65 0.38
CA SER A 292 -15.97 2.22 1.61
C SER A 292 -14.45 2.38 1.53
N PRO A 293 -13.90 3.60 1.64
CA PRO A 293 -12.45 3.82 1.63
C PRO A 293 -11.74 3.20 2.85
N ALA A 294 -12.47 2.73 3.86
CA ALA A 294 -11.93 2.04 5.02
C ALA A 294 -11.93 0.50 4.87
N ALA A 295 -12.44 -0.05 3.76
CA ALA A 295 -12.57 -1.49 3.55
C ALA A 295 -11.58 -2.00 2.50
N HIS A 296 -10.99 -3.18 2.70
CA HIS A 296 -9.89 -3.65 1.84
C HIS A 296 -10.27 -3.78 0.34
N ALA A 297 -11.50 -4.20 0.02
CA ALA A 297 -11.95 -4.33 -1.39
C ALA A 297 -11.95 -3.01 -2.16
N TYR A 298 -12.00 -1.86 -1.46
CA TYR A 298 -11.87 -0.55 -2.10
C TYR A 298 -10.50 -0.38 -2.76
N LEU A 299 -9.42 -0.95 -2.20
CA LEU A 299 -8.07 -0.84 -2.75
C LEU A 299 -7.94 -1.47 -4.15
N VAL A 300 -8.77 -2.48 -4.44
CA VAL A 300 -8.93 -3.04 -5.79
C VAL A 300 -9.50 -2.00 -6.73
N ASN A 301 -10.58 -1.32 -6.35
CA ASN A 301 -11.13 -0.26 -7.19
C ASN A 301 -10.16 0.91 -7.36
N TYR A 302 -9.40 1.23 -6.31
CA TYR A 302 -8.38 2.26 -6.34
C TYR A 302 -7.34 1.99 -7.43
N CYS A 303 -6.75 0.79 -7.47
CA CYS A 303 -5.71 0.44 -8.45
C CYS A 303 -6.18 0.57 -9.92
N PHE A 304 -7.46 0.31 -10.21
CA PHE A 304 -7.96 0.25 -11.60
C PHE A 304 -8.91 1.39 -11.98
N GLY A 305 -9.27 2.25 -11.05
CA GLY A 305 -10.20 3.35 -11.27
C GLY A 305 -9.55 4.61 -11.85
N PRO A 306 -10.37 5.61 -12.23
CA PRO A 306 -9.87 6.98 -12.48
C PRO A 306 -9.24 7.58 -11.21
N TYR A 307 -9.51 7.00 -10.03
CA TYR A 307 -8.92 7.37 -8.75
C TYR A 307 -7.41 7.11 -8.64
N ALA A 308 -6.79 6.35 -9.52
CA ALA A 308 -5.32 6.28 -9.60
C ALA A 308 -4.74 7.18 -10.70
N ALA A 309 -5.58 8.02 -11.32
CA ALA A 309 -5.25 8.97 -12.38
C ALA A 309 -5.47 10.40 -11.89
N LYS A 310 -4.84 10.80 -10.79
CA LYS A 310 -5.10 12.10 -10.20
C LYS A 310 -4.03 13.07 -10.66
N ALA A 311 -4.46 14.25 -11.11
CA ALA A 311 -3.59 15.30 -11.63
C ALA A 311 -2.48 15.61 -10.60
N PRO A 312 -1.24 15.86 -11.03
CA PRO A 312 -0.18 16.23 -10.10
C PRO A 312 -0.64 17.42 -9.26
N PRO A 313 -0.27 17.47 -7.96
CA PRO A 313 -0.63 18.60 -7.13
C PRO A 313 0.01 19.87 -7.71
N THR A 314 -0.70 20.98 -7.58
CA THR A 314 -0.27 22.28 -8.11
C THR A 314 0.39 23.11 -7.02
N PRO A 315 1.34 24.00 -7.35
CA PRO A 315 1.97 24.85 -6.35
C PRO A 315 0.97 25.68 -5.55
N LEU A 316 1.17 25.74 -4.24
CA LEU A 316 0.60 26.77 -3.38
C LEU A 316 1.55 27.97 -3.39
N TYR A 317 1.33 28.89 -4.33
CA TYR A 317 2.14 30.09 -4.49
C TYR A 317 2.14 30.91 -3.20
N ARG A 318 3.32 31.38 -2.82
CA ARG A 318 3.54 32.29 -1.69
C ARG A 318 3.97 33.64 -2.24
N LEU A 319 3.24 34.69 -1.88
CA LEU A 319 3.47 36.05 -2.35
C LEU A 319 3.71 36.96 -1.14
N TYR A 320 4.70 37.86 -1.23
CA TYR A 320 5.02 38.83 -0.19
C TYR A 320 4.87 40.27 -0.68
N HIS A 321 4.29 41.15 0.12
CA HIS A 321 4.21 42.58 -0.18
C HIS A 321 4.99 43.40 0.85
N SER A 322 6.16 43.90 0.46
CA SER A 322 7.09 44.63 1.35
C SER A 322 6.49 45.89 1.96
N GLY A 323 5.68 46.63 1.21
CA GLY A 323 5.01 47.85 1.71
C GLY A 323 3.93 47.58 2.76
N MET A 324 3.45 46.34 2.87
CA MET A 324 2.43 45.94 3.85
C MET A 324 2.99 44.98 4.91
N GLY A 325 4.13 44.33 4.65
CA GLY A 325 4.69 43.31 5.53
C GLY A 325 3.84 42.03 5.59
N ARG A 326 3.14 41.69 4.50
CA ARG A 326 2.11 40.63 4.48
C ARG A 326 2.37 39.57 3.42
N HIS A 327 1.86 38.37 3.70
CA HIS A 327 1.88 37.25 2.77
C HIS A 327 0.48 36.93 2.23
N PHE A 328 0.44 36.40 1.02
CA PHE A 328 -0.76 35.89 0.37
C PHE A 328 -0.48 34.53 -0.27
N TYR A 329 -1.47 33.63 -0.26
CA TYR A 329 -1.31 32.25 -0.68
C TYR A 329 -2.42 31.86 -1.65
N THR A 330 -2.06 31.28 -2.78
CA THR A 330 -3.05 30.83 -3.77
C THR A 330 -2.53 29.65 -4.58
N ALA A 331 -3.44 28.78 -5.02
CA ALA A 331 -3.13 27.77 -6.04
C ALA A 331 -3.56 28.22 -7.45
N ASP A 332 -4.21 29.38 -7.57
CA ASP A 332 -4.63 29.94 -8.84
C ASP A 332 -3.49 30.79 -9.45
N ALA A 333 -2.93 30.30 -10.55
CA ALA A 333 -1.86 30.98 -11.26
C ALA A 333 -2.28 32.35 -11.83
N ALA A 334 -3.56 32.54 -12.18
CA ALA A 334 -4.05 33.82 -12.66
C ALA A 334 -4.16 34.83 -11.51
N GLU A 335 -4.66 34.42 -10.34
CA GLU A 335 -4.69 35.25 -9.13
C GLU A 335 -3.27 35.64 -8.71
N LYS A 336 -2.34 34.67 -8.74
CA LYS A 336 -0.92 34.92 -8.49
C LYS A 336 -0.36 36.00 -9.42
N ASN A 337 -0.59 35.88 -10.73
CA ASN A 337 -0.08 36.83 -11.72
C ASN A 337 -0.70 38.24 -11.56
N ALA A 338 -1.97 38.31 -11.16
CA ALA A 338 -2.62 39.57 -10.83
C ALA A 338 -1.99 40.25 -9.60
N CYS A 339 -1.69 39.49 -8.54
CA CYS A 339 -0.97 40.00 -7.38
C CYS A 339 0.42 40.51 -7.73
N VAL A 340 1.17 39.77 -8.56
CA VAL A 340 2.50 40.21 -9.04
C VAL A 340 2.39 41.53 -9.80
N THR A 341 1.39 41.66 -10.67
CA THR A 341 1.10 42.92 -11.39
C THR A 341 0.77 44.07 -10.43
N ALA A 342 0.12 43.75 -9.30
CA ALA A 342 -0.21 44.70 -8.24
C ALA A 342 0.97 45.00 -7.28
N GLY A 343 2.18 44.51 -7.55
CA GLY A 343 3.38 44.82 -6.77
C GLY A 343 3.75 43.82 -5.68
N TRP A 344 3.10 42.65 -5.64
CA TRP A 344 3.52 41.54 -4.78
C TRP A 344 4.74 40.82 -5.38
N GLN A 345 5.64 40.35 -4.52
CA GLN A 345 6.81 39.56 -4.90
C GLN A 345 6.49 38.08 -4.74
N GLU A 346 6.70 37.30 -5.80
CA GLU A 346 6.60 35.84 -5.74
C GLU A 346 7.82 35.26 -5.03
N GLU A 347 7.56 34.42 -4.03
CA GLU A 347 8.57 33.65 -3.31
C GLU A 347 8.50 32.17 -3.70
N ALA A 348 9.38 31.34 -3.14
CA ALA A 348 9.25 29.90 -3.27
C ALA A 348 7.87 29.45 -2.75
N PRO A 349 7.15 28.57 -3.48
CA PRO A 349 5.86 28.05 -3.04
C PRO A 349 5.94 27.48 -1.62
N ALA A 350 4.87 27.64 -0.84
CA ALA A 350 4.80 27.08 0.51
C ALA A 350 4.72 25.54 0.49
N GLY A 351 4.34 24.97 -0.65
CA GLY A 351 4.23 23.55 -0.94
C GLY A 351 3.34 23.36 -2.17
N ASN A 352 2.68 22.21 -2.28
CA ASN A 352 1.66 21.97 -3.30
C ASN A 352 0.29 21.74 -2.64
N VAL A 353 -0.78 21.77 -3.45
CA VAL A 353 -2.14 21.35 -3.07
C VAL A 353 -2.77 20.60 -4.22
N TYR A 354 -3.73 19.74 -3.93
CA TYR A 354 -4.54 19.13 -4.97
C TYR A 354 -5.69 20.05 -5.40
N ASN A 355 -6.11 19.96 -6.65
CA ASN A 355 -7.21 20.76 -7.21
C ASN A 355 -8.61 20.14 -7.04
N SER A 356 -8.70 18.91 -6.50
CA SER A 356 -9.96 18.22 -6.24
C SER A 356 -9.83 17.29 -5.04
N SER A 357 -10.88 17.11 -4.25
CA SER A 357 -10.96 16.03 -3.24
C SER A 357 -10.88 14.66 -3.88
N LEU A 358 -11.19 14.57 -5.17
CA LEU A 358 -11.00 13.39 -5.98
C LEU A 358 -9.56 13.25 -6.46
N SER A 359 -8.58 14.02 -5.97
CA SER A 359 -7.16 13.98 -6.40
C SER A 359 -6.18 13.29 -5.44
N ALA A 360 -6.62 12.81 -4.27
CA ALA A 360 -5.99 11.80 -3.40
C ALA A 360 -7.04 11.32 -2.36
N PRO A 361 -6.86 10.21 -1.62
CA PRO A 361 -7.69 9.94 -0.43
C PRO A 361 -7.50 11.00 0.65
N LEU A 362 -8.49 11.14 1.54
CA LEU A 362 -8.49 12.09 2.69
C LEU A 362 -8.09 13.51 2.41
N LEU A 363 -8.42 13.96 1.22
CA LEU A 363 -8.32 15.34 0.90
C LEU A 363 -9.46 16.09 1.56
N VAL A 364 -9.11 16.89 2.55
CA VAL A 364 -10.01 17.90 3.10
C VAL A 364 -9.82 19.21 2.35
N PRO A 365 -10.88 20.02 2.20
CA PRO A 365 -10.73 21.35 1.64
C PRO A 365 -9.76 22.19 2.48
N PHE A 366 -8.81 22.84 1.83
CA PHE A 366 -7.98 23.87 2.43
C PHE A 366 -8.68 25.22 2.24
N TYR A 367 -9.47 25.59 3.25
CA TYR A 367 -10.33 26.77 3.20
C TYR A 367 -9.50 28.05 3.22
N ARG A 368 -9.89 29.05 2.42
CA ARG A 368 -9.44 30.44 2.54
C ARG A 368 -10.58 31.29 3.08
N LEU A 369 -10.31 32.01 4.15
CA LEU A 369 -11.23 32.96 4.74
C LEU A 369 -10.59 34.34 4.82
N TYR A 370 -11.39 35.39 4.69
CA TYR A 370 -10.97 36.78 4.73
C TYR A 370 -11.75 37.57 5.79
N HIS A 371 -11.05 38.42 6.53
CA HIS A 371 -11.65 39.32 7.52
C HIS A 371 -11.39 40.77 7.14
N ALA A 372 -12.43 41.48 6.69
CA ALA A 372 -12.32 42.80 6.09
C ALA A 372 -11.76 43.87 7.04
N ALA A 373 -12.14 43.86 8.32
CA ALA A 373 -11.74 44.91 9.25
C ALA A 373 -10.25 44.86 9.63
N SER A 374 -9.63 43.67 9.60
CA SER A 374 -8.18 43.51 9.81
C SER A 374 -7.41 43.31 8.52
N ASN A 375 -8.11 43.22 7.39
CA ASN A 375 -7.56 42.85 6.09
C ASN A 375 -6.72 41.55 6.18
N ASN A 376 -7.20 40.55 6.93
CA ASN A 376 -6.41 39.34 7.23
C ASN A 376 -7.02 38.11 6.56
N HIS A 377 -6.14 37.23 6.05
CA HIS A 377 -6.55 35.92 5.54
C HIS A 377 -6.24 34.83 6.56
N LEU A 378 -7.12 33.83 6.63
CA LEU A 378 -6.93 32.59 7.37
C LEU A 378 -7.06 31.43 6.40
N TYR A 379 -6.05 30.57 6.39
CA TYR A 379 -6.05 29.29 5.70
C TYR A 379 -6.07 28.15 6.71
N THR A 380 -6.93 27.16 6.48
CA THR A 380 -7.10 26.03 7.39
C THR A 380 -7.61 24.78 6.68
N GLY A 381 -7.06 23.61 7.04
CA GLY A 381 -7.63 22.31 6.68
C GLY A 381 -8.71 21.84 7.67
N SER A 382 -8.93 22.56 8.77
CA SER A 382 -9.87 22.18 9.82
C SER A 382 -11.25 22.80 9.58
N GLU A 383 -12.26 21.95 9.41
CA GLU A 383 -13.64 22.41 9.28
C GLU A 383 -14.16 23.08 10.57
N SER A 384 -13.77 22.60 11.75
CA SER A 384 -14.17 23.20 13.01
C SER A 384 -13.55 24.58 13.22
N GLU A 385 -12.30 24.78 12.79
CA GLU A 385 -11.65 26.09 12.80
C GLU A 385 -12.31 27.04 11.82
N LYS A 386 -12.58 26.59 10.59
CA LYS A 386 -13.35 27.36 9.59
C LYS A 386 -14.68 27.83 10.16
N ASN A 387 -15.44 26.92 10.79
CA ASN A 387 -16.73 27.27 11.39
C ASN A 387 -16.57 28.31 12.52
N SER A 388 -15.54 28.18 13.34
CA SER A 388 -15.25 29.12 14.44
C SER A 388 -14.82 30.50 13.92
N ALA A 389 -14.02 30.56 12.87
CA ALA A 389 -13.58 31.80 12.24
C ALA A 389 -14.76 32.55 11.57
N VAL A 390 -15.70 31.83 10.96
CA VAL A 390 -16.94 32.43 10.42
C VAL A 390 -17.76 33.09 11.52
N LEU A 391 -17.91 32.42 12.67
CA LEU A 391 -18.58 33.02 13.84
C LEU A 391 -17.84 34.26 14.37
N ALA A 392 -16.53 34.34 14.16
CA ALA A 392 -15.69 35.48 14.51
C ALA A 392 -15.67 36.60 13.44
N GLY A 393 -16.50 36.50 12.40
CA GLY A 393 -16.66 37.55 11.38
C GLY A 393 -15.81 37.37 10.12
N TYR A 394 -15.09 36.27 9.97
CA TYR A 394 -14.44 35.94 8.70
C TYR A 394 -15.48 35.52 7.66
N ILE A 395 -15.23 35.89 6.40
CA ILE A 395 -16.01 35.45 5.24
C ILE A 395 -15.20 34.37 4.53
N GLN A 396 -15.80 33.21 4.29
CA GLN A 396 -15.16 32.17 3.48
C GLN A 396 -15.15 32.62 2.01
N GLU A 397 -13.96 32.74 1.43
CA GLU A 397 -13.78 33.13 0.02
C GLU A 397 -13.75 31.92 -0.92
N GLY A 398 -13.35 30.74 -0.41
CA GLY A 398 -13.34 29.51 -1.20
C GLY A 398 -12.44 28.42 -0.63
N THR A 399 -12.12 27.46 -1.50
CA THR A 399 -11.20 26.35 -1.23
C THR A 399 -9.95 26.56 -2.09
N THR A 400 -8.82 26.88 -1.44
CA THR A 400 -7.52 27.12 -2.10
C THR A 400 -7.01 25.88 -2.82
N GLY A 401 -7.40 24.71 -2.32
CA GLY A 401 -7.05 23.40 -2.84
C GLY A 401 -7.44 22.37 -1.81
N PHE A 402 -6.89 21.17 -1.95
CA PHE A 402 -7.15 20.08 -1.03
C PHE A 402 -5.84 19.55 -0.47
N VAL A 403 -5.88 19.28 0.83
CA VAL A 403 -4.73 18.94 1.67
C VAL A 403 -5.04 17.69 2.47
N PHE A 404 -4.01 17.01 2.94
CA PHE A 404 -4.15 15.85 3.81
C PHE A 404 -4.60 16.25 5.22
N THR A 405 -5.23 15.30 5.91
CA THR A 405 -5.68 15.48 7.31
C THR A 405 -4.58 15.25 8.34
N SER A 406 -3.50 14.55 7.96
CA SER A 406 -2.41 14.18 8.86
C SER A 406 -1.10 13.89 8.12
N GLU A 407 0.02 13.90 8.85
CA GLU A 407 1.33 13.43 8.38
C GLU A 407 1.30 11.95 7.99
N SER A 408 0.54 11.14 8.74
CA SER A 408 0.33 9.72 8.44
C SER A 408 -0.38 9.45 7.11
N SER A 409 -1.01 10.48 6.54
CA SER A 409 -1.63 10.44 5.20
C SER A 409 -0.63 10.80 4.09
N GLY A 410 0.66 10.90 4.39
CA GLY A 410 1.72 11.25 3.45
C GLY A 410 1.94 12.76 3.25
N GLY A 411 1.34 13.59 4.10
CA GLY A 411 1.41 15.05 3.97
C GLY A 411 2.55 15.70 4.76
N THR A 412 3.20 16.69 4.15
CA THR A 412 4.19 17.56 4.78
C THR A 412 3.48 18.58 5.69
N PRO A 413 3.84 18.70 6.98
CA PRO A 413 3.22 19.67 7.88
C PRO A 413 3.32 21.12 7.37
N LEU A 414 2.20 21.84 7.33
CA LEU A 414 2.15 23.29 7.08
C LEU A 414 2.04 24.03 8.41
N TYR A 415 3.14 24.64 8.83
CA TYR A 415 3.20 25.46 10.05
C TYR A 415 2.58 26.83 9.80
N ARG A 416 1.83 27.33 10.78
CA ARG A 416 1.18 28.65 10.78
C ARG A 416 1.65 29.49 11.95
N ALA A 417 1.92 30.77 11.70
CA ALA A 417 2.17 31.78 12.73
C ALA A 417 1.35 33.04 12.46
N TYR A 418 1.01 33.79 13.52
CA TYR A 418 0.25 35.03 13.43
C TYR A 418 1.06 36.23 13.94
N GLY A 419 1.26 37.23 13.10
CA GLY A 419 2.05 38.45 13.40
C GLY A 419 1.19 39.66 13.78
N GLY A 420 -0.04 39.43 14.26
CA GLY A 420 -1.00 40.48 14.58
C GLY A 420 -1.65 41.13 13.35
N PRO A 421 -2.50 42.17 13.55
CA PRO A 421 -3.20 42.83 12.46
C PRO A 421 -2.28 43.44 11.39
N SER A 422 -1.05 43.81 11.73
CA SER A 422 -0.11 44.43 10.78
C SER A 422 0.45 43.41 9.78
N HIS A 423 0.79 42.20 10.21
CA HIS A 423 1.50 41.21 9.38
C HIS A 423 0.61 40.05 8.90
N GLY A 424 -0.51 39.80 9.59
CA GLY A 424 -1.41 38.70 9.28
C GLY A 424 -0.83 37.33 9.62
N HIS A 425 -1.28 36.29 8.91
CA HIS A 425 -0.76 34.93 9.05
C HIS A 425 0.38 34.64 8.08
N PHE A 426 1.32 33.84 8.56
CA PHE A 426 2.45 33.29 7.81
C PHE A 426 2.39 31.76 7.82
N TYR A 427 2.68 31.16 6.68
CA TYR A 427 2.61 29.72 6.44
C TYR A 427 3.89 29.21 5.77
N THR A 428 4.43 28.11 6.30
CA THR A 428 5.62 27.45 5.74
C THR A 428 5.65 25.95 6.07
N THR A 429 6.18 25.16 5.14
CA THR A 429 6.54 23.75 5.38
C THR A 429 7.95 23.60 5.98
N SER A 430 8.75 24.67 5.98
CA SER A 430 10.08 24.66 6.58
C SER A 430 10.01 24.86 8.09
N LYS A 431 10.28 23.80 8.85
CA LYS A 431 10.37 23.88 10.31
C LYS A 431 11.45 24.86 10.78
N VAL A 432 12.55 24.99 10.01
CA VAL A 432 13.63 25.93 10.30
C VAL A 432 13.18 27.39 10.13
N GLU A 433 12.45 27.70 9.04
CA GLU A 433 11.90 29.04 8.81
C GLU A 433 10.88 29.38 9.90
N TYR A 434 9.98 28.45 10.22
CA TYR A 434 9.01 28.59 11.30
C TYR A 434 9.69 28.82 12.65
N ASP A 435 10.74 28.05 12.97
CA ASP A 435 11.44 28.17 14.24
C ASP A 435 12.22 29.47 14.37
N GLY A 436 12.76 29.97 13.27
CA GLY A 436 13.53 31.22 13.18
C GLY A 436 12.69 32.51 13.13
N LEU A 437 11.35 32.42 13.12
CA LEU A 437 10.50 33.61 13.19
C LEU A 437 10.80 34.45 14.45
N SER A 438 10.87 35.76 14.27
CA SER A 438 11.14 36.71 15.37
C SER A 438 9.97 36.79 16.37
N SER A 439 10.21 37.46 17.50
CA SER A 439 9.24 37.57 18.60
C SER A 439 7.93 38.30 18.27
N VAL A 440 7.81 38.91 17.09
CA VAL A 440 6.56 39.52 16.62
C VAL A 440 5.53 38.49 16.15
N TRP A 441 5.95 37.23 15.93
CA TRP A 441 5.11 36.15 15.46
C TRP A 441 4.71 35.21 16.60
N THR A 442 3.40 35.02 16.77
CA THR A 442 2.85 33.98 17.62
C THR A 442 2.78 32.68 16.83
N LYS A 443 3.53 31.67 17.27
CA LYS A 443 3.57 30.32 16.69
C LYS A 443 2.27 29.56 17.00
N GLU A 444 1.50 29.17 15.99
CA GLU A 444 0.18 28.54 16.14
C GLU A 444 0.18 27.02 15.84
N GLY A 445 1.32 26.47 15.37
CA GLY A 445 1.50 25.05 15.12
C GLY A 445 1.13 24.64 13.70
N ILE A 446 0.72 23.39 13.52
CA ILE A 446 0.39 22.81 12.22
C ILE A 446 -1.09 23.09 11.91
N CYS A 447 -1.38 23.63 10.73
CA CYS A 447 -2.75 23.97 10.32
C CYS A 447 -3.32 23.09 9.20
N ALA A 448 -2.45 22.35 8.49
CA ALA A 448 -2.76 21.42 7.41
C ALA A 448 -1.54 20.54 7.10
N TYR A 449 -1.71 19.52 6.26
CA TYR A 449 -0.62 18.71 5.73
C TYR A 449 -0.65 18.76 4.20
N LEU A 450 0.36 19.37 3.58
CA LEU A 450 0.44 19.55 2.13
C LEU A 450 0.95 18.26 1.44
N PRO A 451 0.50 17.95 0.22
CA PRO A 451 1.05 16.85 -0.58
C PRO A 451 2.54 16.91 -0.87
#